data_AF-A0A251NSL8-F1
#
_entry.id   AF-A0A251NSL8-F1
#
_cell.length_a   1.000
_cell.length_b   1.000
_cell.length_c   1.000
_cell.angle_alpha   90.00
_cell.angle_beta   90.00
_cell.angle_gamma   90.00
#
_symmetry.space_group_name_H-M   'P 1'
#
loop_
_entity.id
_entity.type
_entity.pdbx_description
1 polymer ?
#
loop_
_entity_poly.entity_id
_entity_poly.type
_entity_poly.pdbx_seq_one_letter_code
_entity_poly.pdbx_strand_id
1 'polypeptide(L)'
;MEELRKLEEVQRMLTFVQSRGIPTTSSPDDCSCFLTKLILLLVQPCGELDLGKKCSLVSEYMPKISAAFLDEASKWLNGEGYEERSVENALQLACSHKPESSSLDNSYEEMAMVGLDAMQRANSTLEDFCRSYFMFHGMDINKPQSVFQYLPVLSFTESYIYQLDRLNEKTLHAPSNEMNMLERGSQTEGQWLISRCTNMFKSDPFRPLSCLLECHGLLTKRIQDEFKSGEGYWALERKLCYALINKTEISVEDVIKAINQKSFDYRVLNLLLYQLRGEEVNELHMEFLSISEFLVEVADDLFDYENIWSVCPNCAGKIHS
;
A
#
# COMPACT_ATOMS: atom_id res chain seq x y z
N MET A 1 -15.20 -8.06 -12.01
CA MET A 1 -16.63 -8.39 -11.89
C MET A 1 -17.49 -7.16 -11.57
N GLU A 2 -17.05 -6.24 -10.71
CA GLU A 2 -17.79 -5.00 -10.42
C GLU A 2 -17.99 -4.09 -11.64
N GLU A 3 -16.94 -3.89 -12.46
CA GLU A 3 -17.06 -3.09 -13.70
C GLU A 3 -17.98 -3.75 -14.74
N LEU A 4 -18.03 -5.09 -14.79
CA LEU A 4 -18.98 -5.82 -15.64
C LEU A 4 -20.41 -5.66 -15.12
N ARG A 5 -20.61 -5.66 -13.80
CA ARG A 5 -21.91 -5.39 -13.17
C ARG A 5 -22.37 -3.96 -13.43
N LYS A 6 -21.49 -2.97 -13.30
CA LYS A 6 -21.78 -1.57 -13.66
C LYS A 6 -22.13 -1.44 -15.14
N LEU A 7 -21.42 -2.15 -16.02
CA LEU A 7 -21.73 -2.15 -17.46
C LEU A 7 -23.09 -2.80 -17.73
N GLU A 8 -23.42 -3.89 -17.04
CA GLU A 8 -24.73 -4.55 -17.12
C GLU A 8 -25.86 -3.64 -16.60
N GLU A 9 -25.63 -2.91 -15.51
CA GLU A 9 -26.57 -1.91 -14.96
C GLU A 9 -26.83 -0.77 -15.96
N VAL A 10 -25.77 -0.26 -16.61
CA VAL A 10 -25.86 0.74 -17.69
C VAL A 10 -26.63 0.17 -18.88
N GLN A 11 -26.37 -1.07 -19.29
CA GLN A 11 -27.06 -1.70 -20.43
C GLN A 11 -28.55 -1.96 -20.15
N ARG A 12 -28.89 -2.43 -18.94
CA ARG A 12 -30.29 -2.61 -18.52
C ARG A 12 -31.03 -1.28 -18.48
N MET A 13 -30.40 -0.23 -17.94
CA MET A 13 -30.99 1.10 -17.90
C MET A 13 -31.14 1.70 -19.31
N LEU A 14 -30.16 1.52 -20.19
CA LEU A 14 -30.23 1.98 -21.58
C LEU A 14 -31.43 1.35 -22.30
N THR A 15 -31.62 0.04 -22.14
CA THR A 15 -32.76 -0.69 -22.72
C THR A 15 -34.10 -0.17 -22.18
N PHE A 16 -34.15 0.13 -20.87
CA PHE A 16 -35.32 0.73 -20.23
C PHE A 16 -35.62 2.12 -20.78
N VAL A 17 -34.61 2.99 -20.91
CA VAL A 17 -34.76 4.35 -21.45
C VAL A 17 -35.25 4.33 -22.90
N GLN A 18 -34.71 3.44 -23.73
CA GLN A 18 -35.13 3.24 -25.12
C GLN A 18 -36.59 2.78 -25.20
N SER A 19 -37.03 1.88 -24.31
CA SER A 19 -38.41 1.39 -24.27
C SER A 19 -39.44 2.48 -23.93
N ARG A 20 -39.01 3.62 -23.38
CA ARG A 20 -39.86 4.75 -22.96
C ARG A 20 -39.90 5.90 -23.97
N GLY A 21 -39.30 5.74 -25.15
CA GLY A 21 -39.45 6.69 -26.25
C GLY A 21 -38.57 7.94 -26.17
N ILE A 22 -37.48 7.91 -25.39
CA ILE A 22 -36.43 8.93 -25.52
C ILE A 22 -35.71 8.66 -26.85
N PRO A 23 -35.77 9.56 -27.85
CA PRO A 23 -35.41 9.26 -29.22
C PRO A 23 -33.93 8.90 -29.34
N THR A 24 -33.70 7.74 -29.95
CA THR A 24 -32.39 7.24 -30.38
C THR A 24 -32.26 7.54 -31.86
N THR A 25 -31.42 8.51 -32.20
CA THR A 25 -30.85 8.58 -33.55
C THR A 25 -29.87 7.43 -33.70
N SER A 26 -29.82 6.84 -34.90
CA SER A 26 -29.28 5.52 -35.20
C SER A 26 -27.74 5.43 -35.17
N SER A 27 -27.16 5.58 -33.99
CA SER A 27 -25.75 5.40 -33.63
C SER A 27 -25.68 5.23 -32.10
N PRO A 28 -24.65 4.57 -31.52
CA PRO A 28 -24.43 4.59 -30.06
C PRO A 28 -24.00 6.01 -29.64
N ASP A 29 -24.96 6.94 -29.68
CA ASP A 29 -24.75 8.36 -29.44
C ASP A 29 -24.43 8.59 -27.96
N ASP A 30 -23.34 9.30 -27.69
CA ASP A 30 -22.88 9.72 -26.37
C ASP A 30 -24.01 10.34 -25.50
N CYS A 31 -25.01 10.97 -26.15
CA CYS A 31 -26.21 11.48 -25.50
C CYS A 31 -27.03 10.41 -24.76
N SER A 32 -27.21 9.23 -25.36
CA SER A 32 -27.97 8.13 -24.76
C SER A 32 -27.25 7.54 -23.55
N CYS A 33 -25.92 7.43 -23.64
CA CYS A 33 -25.05 7.00 -22.56
C CYS A 33 -25.07 8.02 -21.40
N PHE A 34 -24.99 9.32 -21.72
CA PHE A 34 -25.07 10.40 -20.74
C PHE A 34 -26.39 10.40 -19.97
N LEU A 35 -27.53 10.36 -20.68
CA LEU A 35 -28.86 10.31 -20.05
C LEU A 35 -29.04 9.06 -19.19
N THR A 36 -28.54 7.92 -19.67
CA THR A 36 -28.57 6.66 -18.91
C THR A 36 -27.78 6.77 -17.60
N LYS A 37 -26.57 7.33 -17.66
CA LYS A 37 -25.73 7.57 -16.46
C LYS A 37 -26.36 8.58 -15.50
N LEU A 38 -27.01 9.62 -16.02
CA LEU A 38 -27.73 10.61 -15.22
C LEU A 38 -28.93 9.97 -14.49
N ILE A 39 -29.71 9.13 -15.17
CA ILE A 39 -30.85 8.44 -14.56
C ILE A 39 -30.37 7.45 -13.49
N LEU A 40 -29.29 6.72 -13.75
CA LEU A 40 -28.67 5.84 -12.75
C LEU A 40 -28.25 6.62 -11.50
N LEU A 41 -27.62 7.79 -11.66
CA LEU A 41 -27.25 8.66 -10.55
C LEU A 41 -28.46 9.09 -9.71
N LEU A 42 -29.60 9.40 -10.35
CA LEU A 42 -30.82 9.79 -9.63
C LEU A 42 -31.45 8.63 -8.85
N VAL A 43 -31.38 7.41 -9.39
CA VAL A 43 -31.92 6.20 -8.77
C VAL A 43 -31.04 5.72 -7.60
N GLN A 44 -29.72 5.94 -7.65
CA GLN A 44 -28.79 5.53 -6.58
C GLN A 44 -29.10 6.21 -5.24
N PRO A 45 -29.06 5.50 -4.11
CA PRO A 45 -29.32 6.08 -2.79
C PRO A 45 -28.34 7.22 -2.48
N CYS A 46 -28.86 8.34 -1.98
CA CYS A 46 -28.08 9.54 -1.65
C CYS A 46 -28.57 10.09 -0.31
N GLY A 47 -27.99 9.60 0.79
CA GLY A 47 -28.46 9.91 2.15
C GLY A 47 -29.95 9.58 2.35
N GLU A 48 -30.68 10.45 3.04
CA GLU A 48 -32.12 10.31 3.32
C GLU A 48 -33.03 10.89 2.20
N LEU A 49 -32.47 11.21 1.03
CA LEU A 49 -33.23 11.79 -0.08
C LEU A 49 -33.99 10.71 -0.85
N ASP A 50 -35.32 10.73 -0.74
CA ASP A 50 -36.20 9.97 -1.60
C ASP A 50 -36.21 10.49 -3.06
N LEU A 51 -36.73 9.67 -3.98
CA LEU A 51 -36.77 10.00 -5.41
C LEU A 51 -37.56 11.28 -5.70
N GLY A 52 -38.60 11.58 -4.94
CA GLY A 52 -39.42 12.78 -5.10
C GLY A 52 -38.63 14.05 -4.76
N LYS A 53 -37.95 14.05 -3.62
CA LYS A 53 -37.08 15.15 -3.18
C LYS A 53 -35.92 15.38 -4.16
N LYS A 54 -35.32 14.31 -4.68
CA LYS A 54 -34.28 14.41 -5.72
C LYS A 54 -34.79 15.08 -6.98
N CYS A 55 -35.94 14.67 -7.50
CA CYS A 55 -36.54 15.28 -8.68
C CYS A 55 -36.89 16.76 -8.46
N SER A 56 -37.40 17.11 -7.28
CA SER A 56 -37.69 18.51 -6.92
C SER A 56 -36.41 19.37 -6.87
N LEU A 57 -35.34 18.88 -6.25
CA LEU A 57 -34.05 19.57 -6.19
C LEU A 57 -33.44 19.77 -7.58
N VAL A 58 -33.43 18.72 -8.41
CA VAL A 58 -32.96 18.84 -9.80
C VAL A 58 -33.79 19.88 -10.53
N SER A 59 -35.12 19.85 -10.43
CA SER A 59 -35.97 20.82 -11.11
C SER A 59 -35.74 22.26 -10.63
N GLU A 60 -35.48 22.47 -9.34
CA GLU A 60 -35.22 23.78 -8.74
C GLU A 60 -33.86 24.37 -9.16
N TYR A 61 -32.82 23.53 -9.24
CA TYR A 61 -31.45 23.99 -9.46
C TYR A 61 -30.94 23.78 -10.88
N MET A 62 -31.54 22.90 -11.69
CA MET A 62 -31.12 22.68 -13.09
C MET A 62 -31.10 23.97 -13.92
N PRO A 63 -32.06 24.92 -13.78
CA PRO A 63 -31.99 26.20 -14.50
C PRO A 63 -30.78 27.07 -14.12
N LYS A 64 -30.17 26.85 -12.94
CA LYS A 64 -28.97 27.56 -12.46
C LYS A 64 -27.68 26.89 -12.96
N ILE A 65 -27.75 25.63 -13.38
CA ILE A 65 -26.61 24.86 -13.91
C ILE A 65 -26.47 25.19 -15.41
N SER A 66 -25.75 26.27 -15.70
CA SER A 66 -25.43 26.67 -17.07
C SER A 66 -24.19 25.95 -17.60
N ALA A 67 -23.98 25.98 -18.93
CA ALA A 67 -22.74 25.48 -19.52
C ALA A 67 -21.50 26.18 -18.95
N ALA A 68 -21.56 27.50 -18.73
CA ALA A 68 -20.47 28.26 -18.11
C ALA A 68 -20.18 27.81 -16.67
N PHE A 69 -21.21 27.47 -15.89
CA PHE A 69 -21.05 26.91 -14.55
C PHE A 69 -20.39 25.52 -14.59
N LEU A 70 -20.76 24.68 -15.56
CA LEU A 70 -20.14 23.36 -15.73
C LEU A 70 -18.70 23.46 -16.24
N ASP A 71 -18.39 24.41 -17.12
CA ASP A 71 -17.03 24.68 -17.57
C ASP A 71 -16.15 25.15 -16.40
N GLU A 72 -16.68 26.04 -15.55
CA GLU A 72 -16.01 26.46 -14.33
C GLU A 72 -15.76 25.25 -13.42
N ALA A 73 -16.79 24.47 -13.11
CA ALA A 73 -16.68 23.25 -12.31
C ALA A 73 -15.70 22.22 -12.90
N SER A 74 -15.62 22.11 -14.23
CA SER A 74 -14.67 21.21 -14.90
C SER A 74 -13.22 21.65 -14.71
N LYS A 75 -12.95 22.96 -14.68
CA LYS A 75 -11.62 23.51 -14.38
C LYS A 75 -11.22 23.27 -12.93
N TRP A 76 -12.19 23.36 -12.01
CA TRP A 76 -11.99 22.95 -10.62
C TRP A 76 -11.62 21.46 -10.49
N LEU A 77 -12.19 20.59 -11.33
CA LEU A 77 -11.90 19.15 -11.32
C LEU A 77 -10.60 18.77 -12.05
N ASN A 78 -10.24 19.49 -13.11
CA ASN A 78 -9.09 19.16 -13.96
C ASN A 78 -7.82 19.97 -13.63
N GLY A 79 -7.85 20.86 -12.65
CA GLY A 79 -6.68 21.61 -12.17
C GLY A 79 -6.14 22.69 -13.12
N GLU A 80 -6.68 22.82 -14.33
CA GLU A 80 -6.27 23.83 -15.31
C GLU A 80 -7.00 25.16 -15.08
N GLY A 81 -6.54 25.91 -14.08
CA GLY A 81 -7.11 27.23 -13.79
C GLY A 81 -6.55 27.97 -12.59
N TYR A 82 -5.39 27.57 -12.05
CA TYR A 82 -4.75 28.28 -10.95
C TYR A 82 -3.33 28.68 -11.33
N GLU A 83 -3.19 29.96 -11.69
CA GLU A 83 -2.00 30.72 -11.31
C GLU A 83 -1.71 30.46 -9.82
N GLU A 84 -0.43 30.19 -9.54
CA GLU A 84 0.23 30.22 -8.24
C GLU A 84 -0.58 30.91 -7.12
N ARG A 85 -1.27 30.10 -6.29
CA ARG A 85 -1.71 30.35 -4.89
C ARG A 85 -3.08 29.70 -4.62
N SER A 86 -3.14 28.37 -4.47
CA SER A 86 -4.06 27.73 -3.49
C SER A 86 -3.94 26.19 -3.46
N VAL A 87 -2.74 25.62 -3.42
CA VAL A 87 -2.58 24.18 -3.10
C VAL A 87 -2.58 23.93 -1.59
N GLU A 88 -2.66 24.97 -0.74
CA GLU A 88 -2.57 24.82 0.71
C GLU A 88 -3.87 24.47 1.44
N ASN A 89 -5.05 24.61 0.83
CA ASN A 89 -6.31 24.57 1.60
C ASN A 89 -7.18 23.31 1.44
N ALA A 90 -6.83 22.36 0.55
CA ALA A 90 -7.62 21.13 0.37
C ALA A 90 -7.13 19.96 1.25
N LEU A 91 -5.89 20.01 1.74
CA LEU A 91 -5.34 19.02 2.70
C LEU A 91 -5.56 19.44 4.17
N GLN A 92 -6.13 20.61 4.42
CA GLN A 92 -6.30 21.19 5.75
C GLN A 92 -7.64 20.83 6.45
N LEU A 93 -8.53 20.09 5.78
CA LEU A 93 -9.86 19.77 6.34
C LEU A 93 -9.92 18.48 7.19
N ALA A 94 -8.83 17.73 7.32
CA ALA A 94 -8.82 16.46 8.07
C ALA A 94 -8.41 16.57 9.55
N CYS A 95 -8.00 17.73 10.06
CA CYS A 95 -7.70 17.93 11.48
C CYS A 95 -8.12 19.33 11.94
N SER A 96 -9.43 19.54 12.12
CA SER A 96 -9.95 20.77 12.71
C SER A 96 -9.88 20.74 14.24
N HIS A 97 -8.68 20.97 14.79
CA HIS A 97 -8.54 21.57 16.13
C HIS A 97 -7.55 22.75 16.04
N LYS A 98 -7.94 23.87 16.67
CA LYS A 98 -7.47 25.25 16.45
C LYS A 98 -5.96 25.50 16.62
N PRO A 99 -5.42 26.57 16.01
CA PRO A 99 -3.99 26.81 15.82
C PRO A 99 -3.39 27.73 16.89
N GLU A 100 -2.14 27.50 17.26
CA GLU A 100 -1.20 28.58 17.64
C GLU A 100 0.20 28.33 17.03
N SER A 101 0.59 29.27 16.17
CA SER A 101 1.93 29.69 15.75
C SER A 101 2.94 28.73 15.10
N SER A 102 3.26 29.10 13.85
CA SER A 102 4.58 29.11 13.19
C SER A 102 5.28 27.78 12.85
N SER A 103 5.05 27.30 11.62
CA SER A 103 6.09 27.07 10.60
C SER A 103 5.44 26.46 9.35
N LEU A 104 5.18 27.32 8.36
CA LEU A 104 4.93 26.89 6.99
C LEU A 104 6.28 26.46 6.42
N ASP A 105 6.51 25.15 6.36
CA ASP A 105 7.29 24.37 5.38
C ASP A 105 7.67 23.06 6.08
N ASN A 106 6.91 21.98 5.87
CA ASN A 106 7.29 20.57 6.22
C ASN A 106 6.21 19.50 5.92
N SER A 107 4.99 19.83 5.44
CA SER A 107 3.91 18.82 5.35
C SER A 107 4.12 17.74 4.27
N TYR A 108 5.03 17.95 3.32
CA TYR A 108 5.43 16.94 2.33
C TYR A 108 6.63 16.09 2.79
N GLU A 109 7.20 16.37 3.98
CA GLU A 109 8.42 15.73 4.48
C GLU A 109 8.26 14.31 5.01
N GLU A 110 7.04 13.87 5.30
CA GLU A 110 6.77 12.61 5.99
C GLU A 110 5.79 11.71 5.23
N MET A 111 5.61 11.89 3.92
CA MET A 111 4.70 11.05 3.15
C MET A 111 5.33 9.69 2.87
N ALA A 112 4.71 8.61 3.37
CA ALA A 112 5.07 7.25 2.99
C ALA A 112 4.84 7.07 1.48
N MET A 113 5.91 6.80 0.73
CA MET A 113 5.88 6.61 -0.72
C MET A 113 6.39 5.24 -1.11
N VAL A 114 5.69 4.62 -2.05
CA VAL A 114 6.01 3.29 -2.56
C VAL A 114 6.24 3.37 -4.06
N GLY A 115 7.40 2.88 -4.52
CA GLY A 115 7.70 2.74 -5.94
C GLY A 115 6.94 1.59 -6.60
N LEU A 116 6.64 1.73 -7.90
CA LEU A 116 5.93 0.71 -8.67
C LEU A 116 6.62 -0.66 -8.64
N ASP A 117 7.95 -0.70 -8.71
CA ASP A 117 8.72 -1.95 -8.64
C ASP A 117 8.53 -2.64 -7.29
N ALA A 118 8.51 -1.89 -6.19
CA ALA A 118 8.25 -2.45 -4.86
C ALA A 118 6.84 -3.04 -4.78
N MET A 119 5.83 -2.36 -5.35
CA MET A 119 4.48 -2.90 -5.45
C MET A 119 4.40 -4.20 -6.26
N GLN A 120 5.08 -4.24 -7.41
CA GLN A 120 5.04 -5.42 -8.27
C GLN A 120 5.72 -6.63 -7.62
N ARG A 121 6.79 -6.40 -6.85
CA ARG A 121 7.53 -7.44 -6.14
C ARG A 121 6.79 -7.95 -4.91
N ALA A 122 6.15 -7.05 -4.16
CA ALA A 122 5.29 -7.38 -3.02
C ALA A 122 4.10 -8.30 -3.38
N ASN A 123 3.71 -8.39 -4.65
CA ASN A 123 2.55 -9.19 -5.06
C ASN A 123 2.67 -10.67 -4.72
N SER A 124 3.86 -11.28 -4.80
CA SER A 124 4.02 -12.69 -4.43
C SER A 124 3.79 -12.88 -2.94
N THR A 125 4.40 -12.04 -2.11
CA THR A 125 4.21 -12.05 -0.65
C THR A 125 2.73 -11.85 -0.30
N LEU A 126 2.05 -10.91 -0.96
CA LEU A 126 0.62 -10.66 -0.75
C LEU A 126 -0.25 -11.83 -1.18
N GLU A 127 0.07 -12.48 -2.30
CA GLU A 127 -0.65 -13.66 -2.76
C GLU A 127 -0.51 -14.80 -1.74
N ASP A 128 0.71 -15.08 -1.28
CA ASP A 128 1.00 -16.08 -0.26
C ASP A 128 0.32 -15.73 1.07
N PHE A 129 0.33 -14.45 1.43
CA PHE A 129 -0.36 -13.95 2.61
C PHE A 129 -1.85 -14.23 2.55
N CYS A 130 -2.50 -13.85 1.45
CA CYS A 130 -3.92 -14.07 1.24
C CYS A 130 -4.29 -15.56 1.22
N ARG A 131 -3.46 -16.42 0.62
CA ARG A 131 -3.71 -17.86 0.55
C ARG A 131 -3.55 -18.55 1.90
N SER A 132 -2.55 -18.13 2.68
CA SER A 132 -2.14 -18.84 3.89
C SER A 132 -2.80 -18.31 5.16
N TYR A 133 -3.04 -16.99 5.24
CA TYR A 133 -3.45 -16.38 6.51
C TYR A 133 -4.92 -15.99 6.59
N PHE A 134 -5.61 -15.78 5.48
CA PHE A 134 -7.02 -15.37 5.49
C PHE A 134 -7.93 -16.36 6.23
N MET A 135 -7.59 -17.66 6.19
CA MET A 135 -8.31 -18.68 6.94
C MET A 135 -8.28 -18.44 8.46
N PHE A 136 -7.20 -17.92 9.03
CA PHE A 136 -7.12 -17.59 10.46
C PHE A 136 -7.92 -16.34 10.83
N HIS A 137 -8.23 -15.50 9.83
CA HIS A 137 -9.12 -14.35 9.96
C HIS A 137 -10.58 -14.71 9.66
N GLY A 138 -10.91 -16.00 9.43
CA GLY A 138 -12.27 -16.41 9.05
C GLY A 138 -12.73 -15.81 7.71
N MET A 139 -11.78 -15.39 6.88
CA MET A 139 -12.04 -14.83 5.56
C MET A 139 -12.09 -15.93 4.52
N ASP A 140 -13.01 -15.79 3.58
CA ASP A 140 -13.19 -16.75 2.48
C ASP A 140 -12.51 -16.21 1.21
N ILE A 141 -11.47 -16.89 0.74
CA ILE A 141 -10.73 -16.51 -0.47
C ILE A 141 -11.62 -16.57 -1.73
N ASN A 142 -12.71 -17.34 -1.69
CA ASN A 142 -13.67 -17.43 -2.80
C ASN A 142 -14.65 -16.25 -2.82
N LYS A 143 -14.54 -15.31 -1.87
CA LYS A 143 -15.32 -14.06 -1.83
C LYS A 143 -14.41 -12.88 -2.16
N PRO A 144 -14.33 -12.47 -3.44
CA PRO A 144 -13.42 -11.42 -3.86
C PRO A 144 -13.62 -10.10 -3.11
N GLN A 145 -14.85 -9.80 -2.67
CA GLN A 145 -15.15 -8.59 -1.92
C GLN A 145 -14.37 -8.51 -0.61
N SER A 146 -14.27 -9.63 0.11
CA SER A 146 -13.51 -9.72 1.37
C SER A 146 -12.01 -9.55 1.13
N VAL A 147 -11.50 -10.04 0.00
CA VAL A 147 -10.10 -9.87 -0.39
C VAL A 147 -9.81 -8.41 -0.76
N PHE A 148 -10.58 -7.85 -1.68
CA PHE A 148 -10.33 -6.52 -2.23
C PHE A 148 -10.59 -5.37 -1.25
N GLN A 149 -11.37 -5.60 -0.18
CA GLN A 149 -11.64 -4.57 0.82
C GLN A 149 -10.38 -4.12 1.56
N TYR A 150 -9.50 -5.06 1.91
CA TYR A 150 -8.31 -4.79 2.73
C TYR A 150 -7.02 -4.75 1.92
N LEU A 151 -7.05 -5.30 0.71
CA LEU A 151 -5.89 -5.40 -0.17
C LEU A 151 -5.16 -4.07 -0.41
N PRO A 152 -5.80 -2.89 -0.57
CA PRO A 152 -5.07 -1.65 -0.80
C PRO A 152 -4.11 -1.29 0.35
N VAL A 153 -4.56 -1.44 1.60
CA VAL A 153 -3.75 -1.12 2.78
C VAL A 153 -2.67 -2.16 3.02
N LEU A 154 -3.02 -3.45 2.88
CA LEU A 154 -2.06 -4.55 2.99
C LEU A 154 -0.98 -4.44 1.91
N SER A 155 -1.40 -4.21 0.66
CA SER A 155 -0.49 -4.05 -0.48
C SER A 155 0.43 -2.87 -0.30
N PHE A 156 -0.10 -1.71 0.07
CA PHE A 156 0.72 -0.54 0.34
C PHE A 156 1.76 -0.80 1.44
N THR A 157 1.34 -1.42 2.55
CA THR A 157 2.23 -1.70 3.68
C THR A 157 3.34 -2.67 3.30
N GLU A 158 2.99 -3.81 2.71
CA GLU A 158 3.96 -4.82 2.26
C GLU A 158 4.95 -4.21 1.26
N SER A 159 4.44 -3.45 0.29
CA SER A 159 5.28 -2.80 -0.71
C SER A 159 6.22 -1.76 -0.09
N TYR A 160 5.78 -1.06 0.96
CA TYR A 160 6.63 -0.14 1.69
C TYR A 160 7.74 -0.89 2.44
N ILE A 161 7.41 -1.97 3.15
CA ILE A 161 8.39 -2.81 3.86
C ILE A 161 9.41 -3.40 2.88
N TYR A 162 8.95 -3.99 1.78
CA TYR A 162 9.82 -4.51 0.72
C TYR A 162 10.79 -3.45 0.16
N GLN A 163 10.33 -2.20 0.01
CA GLN A 163 11.19 -1.12 -0.42
C GLN A 163 12.29 -0.82 0.60
N LEU A 164 11.99 -0.91 1.90
CA LEU A 164 12.97 -0.74 2.97
C LEU A 164 13.96 -1.91 3.02
N ASP A 165 13.52 -3.15 2.83
CA ASP A 165 14.40 -4.33 2.73
C ASP A 165 15.44 -4.13 1.62
N ARG A 166 14.99 -3.68 0.45
CA ARG A 166 15.88 -3.39 -0.67
C ARG A 166 16.88 -2.25 -0.37
N LEU A 167 16.46 -1.24 0.40
CA LEU A 167 17.37 -0.19 0.86
C LEU A 167 18.40 -0.73 1.86
N ASN A 168 18.00 -1.69 2.70
CA ASN A 168 18.90 -2.39 3.60
C ASN A 168 19.97 -3.19 2.83
N GLU A 169 19.56 -3.99 1.85
CA GLU A 169 20.45 -4.77 0.98
C GLU A 169 21.45 -3.86 0.23
N LYS A 170 20.98 -2.73 -0.31
CA LYS A 170 21.87 -1.76 -0.97
C LYS A 170 22.91 -1.17 -0.02
N THR A 171 22.54 -0.97 1.23
CA THR A 171 23.47 -0.49 2.26
C THR A 171 24.58 -1.51 2.54
N LEU A 172 24.31 -2.80 2.38
CA LEU A 172 25.31 -3.87 2.52
C LEU A 172 26.29 -3.93 1.35
N HIS A 173 25.83 -3.60 0.14
CA HIS A 173 26.65 -3.66 -1.08
C HIS A 173 27.36 -2.36 -1.44
N ALA A 174 27.04 -1.24 -0.78
CA ALA A 174 27.71 0.03 -1.02
C ALA A 174 29.19 -0.05 -0.57
N PRO A 175 30.18 0.04 -1.48
CA PRO A 175 31.55 0.17 -1.06
C PRO A 175 31.70 1.48 -0.28
N SER A 176 32.47 1.47 0.81
CA SER A 176 32.77 2.62 1.67
C SER A 176 33.32 3.87 0.94
N ASN A 177 33.55 3.78 -0.37
CA ASN A 177 34.06 4.83 -1.26
C ASN A 177 32.98 5.64 -2.01
N GLU A 178 31.70 5.27 -1.97
CA GLU A 178 30.63 6.08 -2.61
C GLU A 178 30.29 7.37 -1.84
N MET A 179 30.84 7.55 -0.64
CA MET A 179 30.71 8.79 0.13
C MET A 179 31.35 10.01 -0.59
N ASN A 180 32.20 9.80 -1.60
CA ASN A 180 32.93 10.86 -2.31
C ASN A 180 32.41 11.19 -3.72
N MET A 181 31.29 10.61 -4.18
CA MET A 181 30.77 10.83 -5.55
C MET A 181 29.50 11.70 -5.61
N LEU A 182 29.05 12.28 -4.49
CA LEU A 182 27.86 13.14 -4.44
C LEU A 182 28.14 14.65 -4.62
N GLU A 183 29.30 15.04 -5.15
CA GLU A 183 29.66 16.46 -5.34
C GLU A 183 29.74 16.92 -6.81
N ARG A 184 29.32 16.12 -7.79
CA ARG A 184 29.40 16.59 -9.19
C ARG A 184 28.25 16.15 -10.09
N GLY A 185 27.27 17.04 -10.22
CA GLY A 185 26.61 17.31 -11.51
C GLY A 185 25.14 16.92 -11.64
N SER A 186 24.31 17.94 -11.85
CA SER A 186 22.89 17.96 -12.28
C SER A 186 21.89 17.20 -11.41
N GLN A 187 21.31 17.88 -10.41
CA GLN A 187 20.10 17.42 -9.73
C GLN A 187 18.94 17.35 -10.72
N THR A 188 18.58 16.13 -11.10
CA THR A 188 17.28 15.83 -11.70
C THR A 188 16.33 15.52 -10.54
N GLU A 189 15.09 16.01 -10.54
CA GLU A 189 14.14 15.89 -9.42
C GLU A 189 14.03 14.46 -8.83
N GLY A 190 14.19 13.42 -9.67
CA GLY A 190 14.21 12.03 -9.24
C GLY A 190 15.42 11.61 -8.38
N GLN A 191 16.59 12.23 -8.53
CA GLN A 191 17.77 11.92 -7.70
C GLN A 191 17.65 12.50 -6.30
N TRP A 192 17.03 13.67 -6.16
CA TRP A 192 16.75 14.26 -4.84
C TRP A 192 15.83 13.38 -4.01
N LEU A 193 14.76 12.84 -4.63
CA LEU A 193 13.84 11.90 -3.97
C LEU A 193 14.55 10.62 -3.49
N ILE A 194 15.43 10.05 -4.32
CA ILE A 194 16.19 8.84 -3.96
C ILE A 194 17.16 9.13 -2.80
N SER A 195 17.90 10.23 -2.85
CA SER A 195 18.80 10.65 -1.75
C SER A 195 18.02 10.91 -0.46
N ARG A 196 16.81 11.47 -0.55
CA ARG A 196 15.94 11.74 0.61
C ARG A 196 15.36 10.47 1.22
N CYS A 197 14.82 9.55 0.42
CA CYS A 197 14.36 8.24 0.90
C CYS A 197 15.51 7.46 1.57
N THR A 198 16.73 7.57 1.04
CA THR A 198 17.91 6.93 1.62
C THR A 198 18.29 7.55 2.97
N ASN A 199 18.15 8.87 3.14
CA ASN A 199 18.42 9.54 4.41
C ASN A 199 17.37 9.22 5.47
N MET A 200 16.08 9.15 5.09
CA MET A 200 15.01 8.78 6.01
C MET A 200 15.15 7.33 6.51
N PHE A 201 15.53 6.40 5.63
CA PHE A 201 15.82 5.02 6.02
C PHE A 201 16.90 4.92 7.09
N LYS A 202 17.94 5.78 7.03
CA LYS A 202 19.06 5.76 7.98
C LYS A 202 18.69 6.26 9.38
N SER A 203 17.70 7.14 9.50
CA SER A 203 17.32 7.73 10.79
C SER A 203 16.15 7.00 11.45
N ASP A 204 15.06 6.81 10.71
CA ASP A 204 13.80 6.28 11.21
C ASP A 204 12.98 5.77 10.00
N PRO A 205 13.17 4.51 9.59
CA PRO A 205 12.63 4.00 8.33
C PRO A 205 11.09 3.85 8.37
N PHE A 206 10.53 3.60 9.56
CA PHE A 206 9.11 3.32 9.74
C PHE A 206 8.28 4.55 10.13
N ARG A 207 8.89 5.68 10.51
CA ARG A 207 8.13 6.91 10.85
C ARG A 207 7.07 7.32 9.82
N PRO A 208 7.35 7.36 8.50
CA PRO A 208 6.35 7.76 7.52
C PRO A 208 5.15 6.80 7.48
N LEU A 209 5.42 5.51 7.54
CA LEU A 209 4.37 4.48 7.57
C LEU A 209 3.59 4.55 8.89
N SER A 210 4.28 4.76 10.01
CA SER A 210 3.67 4.91 11.34
C SER A 210 2.71 6.11 11.37
N CYS A 211 3.16 7.28 10.92
CA CYS A 211 2.32 8.47 10.81
C CYS A 211 1.08 8.22 9.93
N LEU A 212 1.25 7.56 8.78
CA LEU A 212 0.14 7.22 7.90
C LEU A 212 -0.87 6.29 8.57
N LEU A 213 -0.41 5.22 9.21
CA LEU A 213 -1.27 4.26 9.91
C LEU A 213 -1.97 4.92 11.11
N GLU A 214 -1.30 5.83 11.82
CA GLU A 214 -1.88 6.58 12.94
C GLU A 214 -3.00 7.51 12.46
N CYS A 215 -2.80 8.25 11.36
CA CYS A 215 -3.82 9.10 10.77
C CYS A 215 -5.08 8.32 10.35
N HIS A 216 -4.95 7.03 10.03
CA HIS A 216 -6.07 6.16 9.67
C HIS A 216 -6.63 5.36 10.87
N GLY A 217 -6.11 5.57 12.09
CA GLY A 217 -6.52 4.85 13.29
C GLY A 217 -6.13 3.36 13.29
N LEU A 218 -5.15 2.98 12.46
CA LEU A 218 -4.69 1.59 12.30
C LEU A 218 -3.44 1.28 13.13
N LEU A 219 -2.69 2.30 13.55
CA LEU A 219 -1.46 2.10 14.32
C LEU A 219 -1.79 1.61 15.73
N THR A 220 -1.19 0.48 16.12
CA THR A 220 -1.27 -0.05 17.47
C THR A 220 0.13 -0.17 18.07
N LYS A 221 0.19 -0.25 19.40
CA LYS A 221 1.46 -0.51 20.11
C LYS A 221 2.14 -1.79 19.61
N ARG A 222 1.35 -2.83 19.31
CA ARG A 222 1.89 -4.11 18.82
C ARG A 222 2.51 -3.96 17.43
N ILE A 223 1.88 -3.21 16.52
CA ILE A 223 2.48 -2.89 15.21
C ILE A 223 3.78 -2.09 15.38
N GLN A 224 3.82 -1.11 16.29
CA GLN A 224 5.05 -0.37 16.59
C GLN A 224 6.17 -1.26 17.14
N ASP A 225 5.82 -2.24 17.97
CA ASP A 225 6.80 -3.20 18.50
C ASP A 225 7.31 -4.15 17.40
N GLU A 226 6.47 -4.53 16.44
CA GLU A 226 6.92 -5.28 15.25
C GLU A 226 7.83 -4.45 14.33
N PHE A 227 7.56 -3.15 14.14
CA PHE A 227 8.48 -2.26 13.40
C PHE A 227 9.86 -2.18 14.04
N LYS A 228 9.93 -2.07 15.36
CA LYS A 228 11.21 -2.14 16.10
C LYS A 228 11.89 -3.49 15.96
N SER A 229 11.10 -4.58 15.89
CA SER A 229 11.62 -5.92 15.61
C SER A 229 12.27 -5.98 14.23
N GLY A 230 11.63 -5.41 13.21
CA GLY A 230 12.16 -5.29 11.84
C GLY A 230 13.45 -4.45 11.77
N GLU A 231 13.52 -3.32 12.48
CA GLU A 231 14.78 -2.56 12.58
C GLU A 231 15.91 -3.37 13.23
N GLY A 232 15.57 -4.14 14.28
CA GLY A 232 16.48 -5.06 14.94
C GLY A 232 16.96 -6.17 13.99
N TYR A 233 16.05 -6.74 13.21
CA TYR A 233 16.35 -7.72 12.18
C TYR A 233 17.34 -7.17 11.14
N TRP A 234 17.09 -6.00 10.56
CA TRP A 234 18.00 -5.40 9.59
C TRP A 234 19.39 -5.12 10.19
N ALA A 235 19.46 -4.73 11.46
CA ALA A 235 20.75 -4.55 12.14
C ALA A 235 21.51 -5.89 12.29
N LEU A 236 20.81 -6.98 12.62
CA LEU A 236 21.37 -8.31 12.68
C LEU A 236 21.80 -8.81 11.30
N GLU A 237 20.96 -8.63 10.28
CA GLU A 237 21.27 -9.00 8.89
C GLU A 237 22.56 -8.31 8.45
N ARG A 238 22.66 -6.99 8.64
CA ARG A 238 23.89 -6.24 8.31
C ARG A 238 25.11 -6.77 9.05
N LYS A 239 24.97 -7.10 10.34
CA LYS A 239 26.04 -7.67 11.18
C LYS A 239 26.48 -9.05 10.67
N LEU A 240 25.53 -9.94 10.39
CA LEU A 240 25.78 -11.31 9.94
C LEU A 240 26.41 -11.31 8.54
N CYS A 241 25.88 -10.53 7.61
CA CYS A 241 26.46 -10.36 6.28
C CYS A 241 27.88 -9.78 6.34
N TYR A 242 28.14 -8.77 7.18
CA TYR A 242 29.49 -8.24 7.38
C TYR A 242 30.44 -9.32 7.93
N ALA A 243 29.99 -10.13 8.89
CA ALA A 243 30.79 -11.21 9.44
C ALA A 243 31.12 -12.28 8.39
N LEU A 244 30.14 -12.63 7.54
CA LEU A 244 30.32 -13.56 6.41
C LEU A 244 31.34 -13.04 5.40
N ILE A 245 31.23 -11.77 4.99
CA ILE A 245 32.15 -11.15 4.02
C ILE A 245 33.58 -11.13 4.56
N ASN A 246 33.76 -10.80 5.84
CA ASN A 246 35.07 -10.70 6.48
C ASN A 246 35.57 -12.02 7.09
N LYS A 247 34.81 -13.11 6.95
CA LYS A 247 35.11 -14.44 7.52
C LYS A 247 35.38 -14.40 9.02
N THR A 248 34.67 -13.55 9.75
CA THR A 248 34.74 -13.51 11.21
C THR A 248 33.77 -14.52 11.83
N GLU A 249 33.97 -14.84 13.11
CA GLU A 249 33.09 -15.74 13.84
C GLU A 249 31.66 -15.18 13.90
N ILE A 250 30.69 -16.05 13.64
CA ILE A 250 29.26 -15.74 13.67
C ILE A 250 28.67 -16.31 14.96
N SER A 251 28.01 -15.45 15.74
CA SER A 251 27.31 -15.89 16.95
C SER A 251 26.02 -16.61 16.57
N VAL A 252 25.82 -17.81 17.14
CA VAL A 252 24.60 -18.59 16.98
C VAL A 252 23.40 -17.85 17.58
N GLU A 253 23.61 -17.12 18.68
CA GLU A 253 22.58 -16.31 19.32
C GLU A 253 22.06 -15.20 18.41
N ASP A 254 22.95 -14.56 17.65
CA ASP A 254 22.56 -13.53 16.68
C ASP A 254 21.76 -14.14 15.52
N VAL A 255 22.13 -15.34 15.05
CA VAL A 255 21.40 -16.06 14.00
C VAL A 255 20.00 -16.45 14.46
N ILE A 256 19.88 -17.04 15.66
CA ILE A 256 18.57 -17.41 16.22
C ILE A 256 17.67 -16.18 16.39
N LYS A 257 18.24 -15.05 16.85
CA LYS A 257 17.49 -13.80 16.93
C LYS A 257 17.05 -13.31 15.56
N ALA A 258 17.93 -13.35 14.56
CA ALA A 258 17.60 -12.92 13.21
C ALA A 258 16.44 -13.76 12.63
N ILE A 259 16.49 -15.08 12.77
CA ILE A 259 15.41 -15.98 12.31
C ILE A 259 14.07 -15.61 12.96
N ASN A 260 14.03 -15.42 14.29
CA ASN A 260 12.79 -15.07 14.99
C ASN A 260 12.24 -13.69 14.59
N GLN A 261 13.09 -12.79 14.11
CA GLN A 261 12.69 -11.44 13.72
C GLN A 261 12.41 -11.29 12.22
N LYS A 262 12.84 -12.25 11.38
CA LYS A 262 12.79 -12.17 9.92
C LYS A 262 11.40 -11.90 9.36
N SER A 263 10.40 -12.63 9.85
CA SER A 263 9.01 -12.56 9.34
C SER A 263 8.15 -11.46 10.00
N PHE A 264 8.75 -10.35 10.42
CA PHE A 264 8.02 -9.26 11.08
C PHE A 264 6.98 -8.61 10.14
N ASP A 265 7.24 -8.61 8.83
CA ASP A 265 6.34 -8.18 7.76
C ASP A 265 4.99 -8.93 7.82
N TYR A 266 5.02 -10.27 7.87
CA TYR A 266 3.83 -11.10 8.02
C TYR A 266 3.09 -10.83 9.32
N ARG A 267 3.79 -10.58 10.43
CA ARG A 267 3.17 -10.21 11.71
C ARG A 267 2.49 -8.85 11.63
N VAL A 268 3.13 -7.85 11.01
CA VAL A 268 2.52 -6.54 10.74
C VAL A 268 1.25 -6.68 9.89
N LEU A 269 1.30 -7.45 8.80
CA LEU A 269 0.14 -7.67 7.93
C LEU A 269 -1.03 -8.34 8.66
N ASN A 270 -0.75 -9.33 9.51
CA ASN A 270 -1.77 -9.98 10.34
C ASN A 270 -2.39 -9.01 11.36
N LEU A 271 -1.58 -8.20 12.04
CA LEU A 271 -2.05 -7.21 12.99
C LEU A 271 -2.89 -6.12 12.31
N LEU A 272 -2.46 -5.66 11.14
CA LEU A 272 -3.23 -4.71 10.33
C LEU A 272 -4.57 -5.30 9.91
N LEU A 273 -4.60 -6.57 9.51
CA LEU A 273 -5.84 -7.22 9.12
C LEU A 273 -6.84 -7.34 10.28
N TYR A 274 -6.38 -7.60 11.51
CA TYR A 274 -7.24 -7.52 12.70
C TYR A 274 -7.82 -6.12 12.90
N GLN A 275 -6.98 -5.08 12.79
CA GLN A 275 -7.41 -3.68 12.95
C GLN A 275 -8.39 -3.24 11.87
N LEU A 276 -8.12 -3.57 10.61
CA LEU A 276 -8.99 -3.25 9.47
C LEU A 276 -10.37 -3.93 9.58
N ARG A 277 -10.45 -5.07 10.26
CA ARG A 277 -11.69 -5.80 10.51
C ARG A 277 -12.40 -5.36 11.79
N GLY A 278 -11.74 -4.55 12.63
CA GLY A 278 -12.26 -4.14 13.93
C GLY A 278 -12.38 -5.30 14.91
N GLU A 279 -11.50 -6.31 14.80
CA GLU A 279 -11.49 -7.49 15.67
C GLU A 279 -10.33 -7.42 16.67
N GLU A 280 -10.54 -8.02 17.85
CA GLU A 280 -9.46 -8.21 18.81
C GLU A 280 -8.43 -9.19 18.27
N VAL A 281 -7.16 -8.91 18.55
CA VAL A 281 -6.07 -9.78 18.10
C VAL A 281 -6.16 -11.12 18.81
N ASN A 282 -6.22 -12.20 18.04
CA ASN A 282 -6.21 -13.55 18.59
C ASN A 282 -4.78 -13.94 18.98
N GLU A 283 -4.51 -14.00 20.29
CA GLU A 283 -3.18 -14.35 20.79
C GLU A 283 -2.72 -15.75 20.41
N LEU A 284 -3.65 -16.72 20.33
CA LEU A 284 -3.30 -18.08 19.89
C LEU A 284 -2.84 -18.10 18.43
N HIS A 285 -3.48 -17.28 17.58
CA HIS A 285 -3.04 -17.13 16.20
C HIS A 285 -1.64 -16.50 16.15
N MET A 286 -1.39 -15.43 16.90
CA MET A 286 -0.07 -14.78 16.90
C MET A 286 1.04 -15.67 17.49
N GLU A 287 0.74 -16.50 18.50
CA GLU A 287 1.66 -17.51 19.01
C GLU A 287 1.94 -18.58 17.95
N PHE A 288 0.90 -19.06 17.26
CA PHE A 288 1.06 -19.99 16.15
C PHE A 288 1.94 -19.42 15.03
N LEU A 289 1.77 -18.14 14.67
CA LEU A 289 2.60 -17.47 13.67
C LEU A 289 4.08 -17.61 14.00
N SER A 290 4.48 -17.28 15.22
CA SER A 290 5.88 -17.34 15.65
C SER A 290 6.52 -18.73 15.48
N ILE A 291 5.75 -19.79 15.72
CA ILE A 291 6.22 -21.17 15.56
C ILE A 291 6.25 -21.55 14.07
N SER A 292 5.21 -21.19 13.32
CA SER A 292 5.13 -21.49 11.89
C SER A 292 6.25 -20.80 11.10
N GLU A 293 6.56 -19.54 11.43
CA GLU A 293 7.63 -18.76 10.81
C GLU A 293 8.97 -19.46 11.00
N PHE A 294 9.31 -19.85 12.23
CA PHE A 294 10.53 -20.60 12.51
C PHE A 294 10.61 -21.92 11.70
N LEU A 295 9.51 -22.67 11.62
CA LEU A 295 9.49 -23.94 10.87
C LEU A 295 9.63 -23.74 9.36
N VAL A 296 9.00 -22.70 8.80
CA VAL A 296 9.10 -22.36 7.38
C VAL A 296 10.54 -21.98 7.04
N GLU A 297 11.18 -21.14 7.86
CA GLU A 297 12.58 -20.75 7.67
C GLU A 297 13.54 -21.95 7.70
N VAL A 298 13.36 -22.86 8.66
CA VAL A 298 14.15 -24.09 8.73
C VAL A 298 13.90 -25.00 7.52
N ALA A 299 12.65 -25.08 7.05
CA ALA A 299 12.29 -25.89 5.90
C ALA A 299 12.89 -25.34 4.59
N ASP A 300 12.84 -24.03 4.40
CA ASP A 300 13.41 -23.34 3.24
C ASP A 300 14.94 -23.53 3.21
N ASP A 301 15.62 -23.33 4.35
CA ASP A 301 17.06 -23.58 4.46
C ASP A 301 17.41 -25.04 4.09
N LEU A 302 16.67 -26.02 4.63
CA LEU A 302 16.90 -27.44 4.33
C LEU A 302 16.68 -27.76 2.85
N PHE A 303 15.66 -27.16 2.23
CA PHE A 303 15.38 -27.34 0.82
C PHE A 303 16.50 -26.75 -0.06
N ASP A 304 17.02 -25.58 0.30
CA ASP A 304 18.16 -24.97 -0.37
C ASP A 304 19.44 -25.82 -0.23
N TYR A 305 19.67 -26.42 0.94
CA TYR A 305 20.77 -27.39 1.12
C TYR A 305 20.66 -28.59 0.18
N GLU A 306 19.48 -29.18 0.02
CA GLU A 306 19.26 -30.31 -0.90
C GLU A 306 19.43 -29.91 -2.37
N ASN A 307 18.99 -28.71 -2.75
CA ASN A 307 19.14 -28.18 -4.10
C ASN A 307 20.61 -27.88 -4.46
N ILE A 308 21.40 -27.38 -3.52
CA ILE A 308 22.84 -27.17 -3.72
C ILE A 308 23.55 -28.52 -3.94
N TRP A 309 23.16 -29.57 -3.23
CA TRP A 309 23.73 -30.91 -3.38
C TRP A 309 23.37 -31.58 -4.71
N SER A 310 22.17 -31.34 -5.23
CA SER A 310 21.70 -31.94 -6.48
C SER A 310 22.25 -31.24 -7.75
N VAL A 311 22.70 -29.99 -7.64
CA VAL A 311 23.25 -29.22 -8.79
C VAL A 311 24.78 -29.33 -8.92
N CYS A 312 25.52 -29.73 -7.88
CA CYS A 312 26.99 -29.83 -7.97
C CYS A 312 27.59 -31.08 -7.28
N PRO A 313 27.63 -32.25 -7.96
CA PRO A 313 28.23 -33.48 -7.43
C PRO A 313 29.72 -33.37 -7.10
N ASN A 314 30.42 -32.37 -7.67
CA ASN A 314 31.86 -32.20 -7.52
C ASN A 314 32.28 -31.37 -6.29
N CYS A 315 31.34 -30.79 -5.54
CA CYS A 315 31.65 -30.08 -4.29
C CYS A 315 31.74 -31.00 -3.06
N ALA A 316 31.29 -32.25 -3.17
CA ALA A 316 31.29 -33.22 -2.06
C ALA A 316 32.70 -33.65 -1.59
N GLY A 317 33.75 -33.41 -2.40
CA GLY A 317 35.10 -33.89 -2.12
C GLY A 317 36.01 -32.97 -1.30
N LYS A 318 35.56 -31.79 -0.85
CA LYS A 318 36.45 -30.78 -0.23
C LYS A 318 36.20 -30.45 1.25
N ILE A 319 35.27 -31.12 1.92
CA ILE A 319 35.00 -30.87 3.36
C ILE A 319 35.68 -31.92 4.27
N HIS A 320 36.41 -32.88 3.69
CA HIS A 320 37.34 -33.75 4.43
C HIS A 320 38.76 -33.63 3.89
N SER A 321 39.43 -32.51 4.20
CA SER A 321 40.89 -32.49 4.41
C SER A 321 41.28 -31.35 5.35
#